data_AF-A0A831M2X4-F1
#
_entry.id   AF-A0A831M2X4-F1
#
_cell.length_a   1.000
_cell.length_b   1.000
_cell.length_c   1.000
_cell.angle_alpha   90.00
_cell.angle_beta   90.00
_cell.angle_gamma   90.00
#
_symmetry.space_group_name_H-M   'P 1'
#
loop_
_entity.id
_entity.type
_entity.pdbx_description
1 polymer ?
#
loop_
_entity_poly.entity_id
_entity_poly.type
_entity_poly.pdbx_seq_one_letter_code
_entity_poly.pdbx_strand_id
1 'polypeptide(L)'
;MRKRYAWGAAAVGGLVLVLACITVNIYFPEATVKQAAAEIVEEIRKEEIEKKAPAAAELPGLREASSFALVPAAYAQEATSVSTPAIRALKESMKARFPTLKPYFDAGQIGESNKGLLDIRDETGLNLQAKAALRNLVKDENADRTKLYAEVAQALNIEASQVEKIQKIFAAEWAKTAAAGWWVQQEDGAWVKKD
;
A
#
# COMPACT_ATOMS: atom_id res chain seq x y z
N MET A 1 -25.79 -76.61 32.78
CA MET A 1 -24.67 -76.37 31.83
C MET A 1 -24.75 -74.93 31.33
N ARG A 2 -23.73 -74.11 31.63
CA ARG A 2 -23.61 -72.70 31.22
C ARG A 2 -23.24 -72.61 29.73
N LYS A 3 -23.91 -71.77 28.96
CA LYS A 3 -23.39 -71.25 27.68
C LYS A 3 -23.44 -69.73 27.70
N ARG A 4 -22.26 -69.12 27.61
CA ARG A 4 -21.97 -67.70 27.43
C ARG A 4 -21.63 -67.49 25.95
N TYR A 5 -22.37 -66.63 25.25
CA TYR A 5 -22.00 -66.02 23.96
C TYR A 5 -22.99 -64.86 23.75
N ALA A 6 -22.65 -63.68 23.26
CA ALA A 6 -21.43 -62.90 23.09
C ALA A 6 -21.96 -61.47 22.89
N TRP A 7 -21.18 -60.46 23.27
CA TRP A 7 -21.52 -59.05 23.05
C TRP A 7 -21.89 -58.77 21.59
N GLY A 8 -23.13 -58.37 21.33
CA GLY A 8 -23.51 -57.69 20.09
C GLY A 8 -23.23 -56.20 20.26
N ALA A 9 -22.01 -55.77 19.94
CA ALA A 9 -21.67 -54.36 19.86
C ALA A 9 -22.48 -53.72 18.72
N ALA A 10 -23.40 -52.82 19.09
CA ALA A 10 -24.12 -51.98 18.15
C ALA A 10 -23.14 -51.03 17.47
N ALA A 11 -22.79 -51.28 16.21
CA ALA A 11 -22.05 -50.35 15.38
C ALA A 11 -23.05 -49.52 14.55
N VAL A 12 -23.69 -48.54 15.19
CA VAL A 12 -24.39 -47.47 14.48
C VAL A 12 -23.33 -46.44 14.07
N GLY A 13 -22.81 -46.57 12.85
CA GLY A 13 -21.90 -45.60 12.25
C GLY A 13 -22.65 -44.32 11.87
N GLY A 14 -22.70 -43.35 12.79
CA GLY A 14 -23.24 -42.02 12.51
C GLY A 14 -22.25 -41.20 11.68
N LEU A 15 -22.61 -40.89 10.43
CA LEU A 15 -21.93 -39.91 9.59
C LEU A 15 -22.24 -38.51 10.14
N VAL A 16 -21.30 -37.94 10.90
CA VAL A 16 -21.40 -36.55 11.37
C VAL A 16 -20.92 -35.61 10.26
N LEU A 17 -21.85 -35.05 9.50
CA LEU A 17 -21.59 -33.93 8.57
C LEU A 17 -21.54 -32.63 9.38
N VAL A 18 -20.34 -32.16 9.68
CA VAL A 18 -20.14 -30.84 10.29
C VAL A 18 -20.23 -29.78 9.19
N LEU A 19 -21.36 -29.08 9.13
CA LEU A 19 -21.51 -27.90 8.27
C LEU A 19 -20.66 -26.77 8.85
N ALA A 20 -19.48 -26.54 8.27
CA ALA A 20 -18.67 -25.37 8.60
C ALA A 20 -19.34 -24.12 8.03
N CYS A 21 -20.09 -23.40 8.86
CA CYS A 21 -20.50 -22.03 8.58
C CYS A 21 -19.24 -21.16 8.55
N ILE A 22 -18.66 -20.96 7.36
CA ILE A 22 -17.66 -19.91 7.17
C ILE A 22 -18.42 -18.59 7.24
N THR A 23 -18.21 -17.84 8.32
CA THR A 23 -18.52 -16.41 8.35
C THR A 23 -17.59 -15.74 7.33
N VAL A 24 -18.04 -15.63 6.08
CA VAL A 24 -17.39 -14.76 5.09
C VAL A 24 -17.53 -13.36 5.64
N ASN A 25 -16.44 -12.85 6.21
CA ASN A 25 -16.38 -11.50 6.76
C ASN A 25 -16.39 -10.52 5.58
N ILE A 26 -17.58 -10.19 5.06
CA ILE A 26 -17.79 -9.10 4.09
C ILE A 26 -17.66 -7.76 4.82
N TYR A 27 -16.57 -7.58 5.56
CA TYR A 27 -16.27 -6.37 6.30
C TYR A 27 -15.02 -5.74 5.73
N PHE A 28 -15.06 -4.42 5.58
CA PHE A 28 -13.93 -3.65 5.10
C PHE A 28 -12.80 -3.68 6.15
N PRO A 29 -11.61 -4.22 5.86
CA PRO A 29 -10.55 -4.42 6.84
C PRO A 29 -9.81 -3.10 7.13
N GLU A 30 -10.51 -2.17 7.79
CA GLU A 30 -10.07 -0.78 7.95
C GLU A 30 -8.70 -0.65 8.63
N ALA A 31 -8.45 -1.44 9.68
CA ALA A 31 -7.17 -1.43 10.39
C ALA A 31 -6.00 -1.84 9.47
N THR A 32 -6.18 -2.90 8.68
CA THR A 32 -5.18 -3.37 7.71
C THR A 32 -4.95 -2.35 6.61
N VAL A 33 -6.00 -1.73 6.09
CA VAL A 33 -5.88 -0.69 5.05
C VAL A 33 -5.17 0.54 5.60
N LYS A 34 -5.48 0.97 6.83
CA LYS A 34 -4.80 2.09 7.51
C LYS A 34 -3.32 1.82 7.71
N GLN A 35 -2.96 0.62 8.19
CA GLN A 35 -1.57 0.23 8.35
C GLN A 35 -0.84 0.23 7.00
N ALA A 36 -1.42 -0.40 5.98
CA ALA A 36 -0.84 -0.43 4.64
C ALA A 36 -0.66 0.98 4.07
N ALA A 37 -1.66 1.85 4.21
CA ALA A 37 -1.59 3.23 3.75
C ALA A 37 -0.47 4.00 4.45
N ALA A 38 -0.34 3.89 5.78
CA ALA A 38 0.71 4.55 6.54
C ALA A 38 2.11 4.10 6.07
N GLU A 39 2.33 2.78 5.95
CA GLU A 39 3.60 2.20 5.50
C GLU A 39 3.95 2.66 4.08
N ILE A 40 2.99 2.57 3.15
CA ILE A 40 3.18 2.93 1.73
C ILE A 40 3.48 4.42 1.59
N VAL A 41 2.69 5.28 2.23
CA VAL A 41 2.84 6.74 2.14
C VAL A 41 4.16 7.19 2.76
N GLU A 42 4.53 6.64 3.92
CA GLU A 42 5.82 6.92 4.55
C GLU A 42 6.96 6.53 3.62
N GLU A 43 6.95 5.32 3.04
CA GLU A 43 8.01 4.84 2.16
C GLU A 43 8.16 5.70 0.88
N ILE A 44 7.05 6.17 0.31
CA ILE A 44 7.07 7.04 -0.87
C ILE A 44 7.66 8.42 -0.53
N ARG A 45 7.30 9.00 0.61
CA ARG A 45 7.76 10.35 1.01
C ARG A 45 9.10 10.37 1.72
N LYS A 46 9.64 9.21 2.09
CA LYS A 46 10.94 9.09 2.74
C LYS A 46 12.06 9.39 1.75
N GLU A 47 12.41 10.66 1.62
CA GLU A 47 13.63 11.12 0.96
C GLU A 47 14.83 11.15 1.93
N GLU A 48 15.91 10.50 1.46
CA GLU A 48 17.31 10.55 1.87
C GLU A 48 17.72 11.60 2.92
N ILE A 49 17.85 11.17 4.18
CA ILE A 49 18.94 11.69 5.04
C ILE A 49 20.26 10.94 4.74
N GLU A 50 20.23 9.83 4.00
CA GLU A 50 21.41 9.04 3.66
C GLU A 50 21.55 8.79 2.16
N LYS A 51 22.05 9.78 1.41
CA LYS A 51 22.99 9.51 0.29
C LYS A 51 23.66 10.78 -0.21
N LYS A 52 24.61 11.24 0.61
CA LYS A 52 25.81 11.90 0.10
C LYS A 52 27.05 11.33 0.80
N ALA A 53 27.54 10.20 0.31
CA ALA A 53 28.94 9.81 0.42
C ALA A 53 29.30 8.94 -0.80
N PRO A 54 30.50 9.13 -1.37
CA PRO A 54 30.79 8.85 -2.76
C PRO A 54 31.08 7.36 -3.03
N ALA A 55 30.96 7.00 -4.31
CA ALA A 55 31.48 5.78 -4.87
C ALA A 55 32.96 5.58 -4.51
N ALA A 56 33.27 4.43 -3.95
CA ALA A 56 34.64 3.90 -3.85
C ALA A 56 34.60 2.39 -4.17
N ALA A 57 35.11 2.08 -5.37
CA ALA A 57 35.90 0.92 -5.79
C ALA A 57 35.64 -0.49 -5.16
N GLU A 58 35.16 -1.41 -6.01
CA GLU A 58 35.77 -2.71 -6.43
C GLU A 58 37.06 -3.19 -5.70
N LEU A 59 37.38 -4.46 -5.38
CA LEU A 59 36.95 -5.87 -5.66
C LEU A 59 37.74 -6.78 -4.64
N PRO A 60 38.03 -8.09 -4.89
CA PRO A 60 37.27 -9.31 -4.57
C PRO A 60 37.96 -10.21 -3.49
N GLY A 61 37.22 -11.11 -2.85
CA GLY A 61 37.78 -12.03 -1.84
C GLY A 61 37.07 -13.39 -1.77
N LEU A 62 37.73 -14.39 -2.31
CA LEU A 62 37.39 -15.81 -2.43
C LEU A 62 36.98 -16.48 -1.09
N ARG A 63 35.95 -17.32 -1.09
CA ARG A 63 35.88 -18.51 -0.22
C ARG A 63 34.92 -19.57 -0.78
N GLU A 64 35.52 -20.71 -1.13
CA GLU A 64 34.87 -21.93 -1.60
C GLU A 64 34.11 -22.68 -0.49
N ALA A 65 33.19 -23.53 -0.98
CA ALA A 65 32.68 -24.77 -0.41
C ALA A 65 31.60 -24.69 0.69
N SER A 66 30.35 -24.99 0.31
CA SER A 66 29.61 -26.13 0.89
C SER A 66 28.34 -26.47 0.09
N SER A 67 28.42 -27.63 -0.55
CA SER A 67 27.43 -28.68 -0.74
C SER A 67 26.00 -28.47 -0.20
N PHE A 68 25.03 -28.55 -1.11
CA PHE A 68 23.68 -29.13 -0.93
C PHE A 68 22.91 -28.79 0.37
N ALA A 69 22.02 -27.80 0.28
CA ALA A 69 20.76 -27.76 1.04
C ALA A 69 19.65 -27.36 0.04
N LEU A 70 18.90 -28.34 -0.49
CA LEU A 70 17.57 -28.71 -0.02
C LEU A 70 16.60 -27.53 0.06
N VAL A 71 15.76 -27.45 -0.98
CA VAL A 71 14.42 -26.83 -1.08
C VAL A 71 14.30 -25.41 -0.51
N PRO A 72 13.95 -24.39 -1.32
CA PRO A 72 13.62 -23.10 -0.75
C PRO A 72 12.45 -23.29 0.22
N ALA A 73 12.68 -22.96 1.48
CA ALA A 73 11.62 -22.78 2.45
C ALA A 73 10.65 -21.76 1.85
N ALA A 74 9.54 -22.24 1.31
CA ALA A 74 8.41 -21.41 0.97
C ALA A 74 7.85 -20.93 2.30
N TYR A 75 8.38 -19.80 2.78
CA TYR A 75 7.78 -19.09 3.89
C TYR A 75 6.42 -18.61 3.40
N ALA A 76 5.38 -19.39 3.69
CA ALA A 76 4.04 -18.87 3.87
C ALA A 76 4.03 -18.04 5.16
N GLN A 77 4.85 -16.99 5.19
CA GLN A 77 4.52 -15.85 6.02
C GLN A 77 3.20 -15.37 5.46
N GLU A 78 2.13 -15.49 6.25
CA GLU A 78 0.99 -14.60 6.12
C GLU A 78 1.59 -13.19 6.05
N ALA A 79 1.78 -12.70 4.83
CA ALA A 79 2.32 -11.39 4.59
C ALA A 79 1.21 -10.44 5.03
N THR A 80 1.26 -10.05 6.30
CA THR A 80 0.42 -8.99 6.87
C THR A 80 0.70 -7.64 6.21
N SER A 81 1.69 -7.54 5.32
CA SER A 81 1.94 -6.35 4.50
C SER A 81 1.43 -6.54 3.07
N VAL A 82 0.74 -5.50 2.58
CA VAL A 82 0.17 -5.42 1.23
C VAL A 82 1.29 -5.11 0.23
N SER A 83 2.15 -6.09 -0.02
CA SER A 83 3.40 -5.90 -0.77
C SER A 83 3.45 -6.83 -1.99
N THR A 84 2.59 -6.55 -2.98
CA THR A 84 2.62 -7.24 -4.28
C THR A 84 3.69 -6.62 -5.20
N PRO A 85 4.18 -7.34 -6.22
CA PRO A 85 5.10 -6.75 -7.21
C PRO A 85 4.56 -5.47 -7.88
N ALA A 86 3.24 -5.42 -8.15
CA ALA A 86 2.59 -4.25 -8.72
C ALA A 86 2.63 -3.04 -7.76
N ILE A 87 2.28 -3.24 -6.49
CA ILE A 87 2.34 -2.19 -5.47
C ILE A 87 3.77 -1.70 -5.29
N ARG A 88 4.77 -2.59 -5.27
CA ARG A 88 6.19 -2.21 -5.20
C ARG A 88 6.60 -1.33 -6.38
N ALA A 89 6.23 -1.71 -7.61
CA ALA A 89 6.54 -0.91 -8.79
C ALA A 89 5.90 0.49 -8.75
N LEU A 90 4.64 0.58 -8.29
CA LEU A 90 3.94 1.85 -8.11
C LEU A 90 4.61 2.73 -7.04
N LYS A 91 4.98 2.14 -5.90
CA LYS A 91 5.73 2.85 -4.85
C LYS A 91 7.03 3.43 -5.37
N GLU A 92 7.84 2.64 -6.07
CA GLU A 92 9.11 3.10 -6.63
C GLU A 92 8.90 4.22 -7.66
N SER A 93 7.89 4.09 -8.53
CA SER A 93 7.50 5.14 -9.48
C SER A 93 7.16 6.46 -8.77
N MET A 94 6.27 6.40 -7.78
CA MET A 94 5.82 7.57 -7.02
C MET A 94 6.96 8.20 -6.19
N LYS A 95 7.77 7.36 -5.56
CA LYS A 95 8.95 7.79 -4.80
C LYS A 95 9.97 8.51 -5.69
N ALA A 96 10.25 7.97 -6.88
CA ALA A 96 11.14 8.61 -7.84
C ALA A 96 10.59 9.95 -8.37
N ARG A 97 9.26 10.10 -8.43
CA ARG A 97 8.58 11.32 -8.89
C ARG A 97 8.50 12.41 -7.81
N PHE A 98 8.39 12.01 -6.54
CA PHE A 98 8.19 12.92 -5.42
C PHE A 98 9.18 14.10 -5.35
N PRO A 99 10.51 13.94 -5.59
CA PRO A 99 11.43 15.08 -5.58
C PRO A 99 11.07 16.16 -6.61
N THR A 100 10.46 15.76 -7.74
CA THR A 100 10.01 16.69 -8.79
C THR A 100 8.69 17.36 -8.42
N LEU A 101 7.83 16.71 -7.63
CA LEU A 101 6.57 17.26 -7.12
C LEU A 101 6.80 18.26 -5.98
N LYS A 102 7.81 18.02 -5.14
CA LYS A 102 8.06 18.76 -3.92
C LYS A 102 8.09 20.31 -4.10
N PRO A 103 8.79 20.87 -5.11
CA PRO A 103 8.80 22.33 -5.30
C PRO A 103 7.42 22.92 -5.59
N TYR A 104 6.53 22.16 -6.25
CA TYR A 104 5.16 22.61 -6.53
C TYR A 104 4.29 22.59 -5.26
N PHE A 105 4.53 21.64 -4.34
CA PHE A 105 3.91 21.66 -3.02
C PHE A 105 4.40 22.85 -2.19
N ASP A 106 5.73 23.05 -2.14
CA ASP A 106 6.35 24.14 -1.38
C ASP A 106 5.88 25.52 -1.88
N ALA A 107 5.69 25.67 -3.19
CA ALA A 107 5.15 26.88 -3.82
C ALA A 107 3.61 27.02 -3.68
N GLY A 108 2.92 26.01 -3.15
CA GLY A 108 1.47 25.99 -3.01
C GLY A 108 0.69 25.85 -4.33
N GLN A 109 1.36 25.41 -5.40
CA GLN A 109 0.78 25.23 -6.73
C GLN A 109 -0.04 23.94 -6.81
N ILE A 110 0.26 22.96 -5.96
CA ILE A 110 -0.50 21.72 -5.78
C ILE A 110 -0.84 21.50 -4.31
N GLY A 111 -1.84 20.66 -4.06
CA GLY A 111 -2.22 20.24 -2.71
C GLY A 111 -2.79 18.82 -2.69
N GLU A 112 -2.81 18.24 -1.49
CA GLU A 112 -3.41 16.93 -1.23
C GLU A 112 -4.94 17.08 -1.08
N SER A 113 -5.71 16.48 -1.99
CA SER A 113 -7.17 16.49 -1.93
C SER A 113 -7.71 15.49 -0.91
N ASN A 114 -8.97 15.67 -0.50
CA ASN A 114 -9.66 14.73 0.40
C ASN A 114 -10.05 13.40 -0.26
N LYS A 115 -9.67 13.21 -1.53
CA LYS A 115 -9.82 11.98 -2.31
C LYS A 115 -8.50 11.20 -2.43
N GLY A 116 -7.44 11.67 -1.77
CA GLY A 116 -6.12 11.04 -1.84
C GLY A 116 -5.44 11.27 -3.19
N LEU A 117 -5.84 12.29 -3.93
CA LEU A 117 -5.23 12.69 -5.21
C LEU A 117 -4.63 14.09 -5.09
N LEU A 118 -3.80 14.47 -6.05
CA LEU A 118 -3.27 15.83 -6.17
C LEU A 118 -4.22 16.71 -6.98
N ASP A 119 -4.46 17.92 -6.49
CA ASP A 119 -5.14 18.98 -7.22
C ASP A 119 -4.18 20.15 -7.49
N ILE A 120 -4.28 20.72 -8.69
CA ILE A 120 -3.61 21.96 -9.05
C ILE A 120 -4.41 23.12 -8.47
N ARG A 121 -3.75 23.92 -7.65
CA ARG A 121 -4.35 25.01 -6.90
C ARG A 121 -4.07 26.37 -7.49
N ASP A 122 -2.83 26.59 -7.89
CA ASP A 122 -2.38 27.86 -8.43
C ASP A 122 -1.34 27.63 -9.52
N GLU A 123 -1.60 28.17 -10.70
CA GLU A 123 -0.66 28.18 -11.83
C GLU A 123 -0.16 29.61 -12.13
N THR A 124 -0.44 30.55 -11.25
CA THR A 124 -0.01 31.95 -11.38
C THR A 124 1.51 32.01 -11.33
N GLY A 125 2.10 32.83 -12.21
CA GLY A 125 3.56 32.98 -12.33
C GLY A 125 4.27 31.88 -13.13
N LEU A 126 3.59 30.78 -13.51
CA LEU A 126 4.16 29.77 -14.40
C LEU A 126 4.06 30.19 -15.88
N ASN A 127 5.13 29.98 -16.64
CA ASN A 127 5.07 30.07 -18.10
C ASN A 127 4.33 28.86 -18.71
N LEU A 128 4.01 28.92 -20.00
CA LEU A 128 3.20 27.89 -20.66
C LEU A 128 3.83 26.49 -20.57
N GLN A 129 5.14 26.41 -20.70
CA GLN A 129 5.90 25.16 -20.62
C GLN A 129 5.83 24.55 -19.22
N ALA A 130 6.00 25.37 -18.17
CA ALA A 130 5.92 24.93 -16.78
C ALA A 130 4.50 24.48 -16.39
N LYS A 131 3.46 25.16 -16.88
CA LYS A 131 2.07 24.70 -16.68
C LYS A 131 1.83 23.33 -17.30
N ALA A 132 2.30 23.11 -18.53
CA ALA A 132 2.18 21.82 -19.18
C ALA A 132 2.95 20.72 -18.41
N ALA A 133 4.16 21.02 -17.94
CA ALA A 133 4.96 20.11 -17.12
C ALA A 133 4.24 19.76 -15.80
N LEU A 134 3.72 20.75 -15.08
CA LEU A 134 2.96 20.56 -13.84
C LEU A 134 1.73 19.67 -14.05
N ARG A 135 0.93 19.97 -15.08
CA ARG A 135 -0.28 19.19 -15.41
C ARG A 135 0.03 17.74 -15.74
N ASN A 136 1.11 17.49 -16.49
CA ASN A 136 1.55 16.12 -16.77
C ASN A 136 2.01 15.40 -15.50
N LEU A 137 2.78 16.08 -14.64
CA LEU A 137 3.26 15.51 -13.39
C LEU A 137 2.11 15.11 -12.45
N VAL A 138 1.12 16.00 -12.28
CA VAL A 138 -0.09 15.73 -11.49
C VAL A 138 -0.91 14.60 -12.10
N LYS A 139 -1.05 14.57 -13.43
CA LYS A 139 -1.75 13.48 -14.14
C LYS A 139 -1.07 12.13 -13.90
N ASP A 140 0.24 12.06 -14.05
CA ASP A 140 1.00 10.81 -13.90
C ASP A 140 0.97 10.32 -12.45
N GLU A 141 1.11 11.22 -11.48
CA GLU A 141 0.97 10.90 -10.06
C GLU A 141 -0.42 10.39 -9.72
N ASN A 142 -1.48 11.07 -10.17
CA ASN A 142 -2.86 10.64 -9.92
C ASN A 142 -3.20 9.32 -10.61
N ALA A 143 -2.60 9.04 -11.78
CA ALA A 143 -2.75 7.75 -12.44
C ALA A 143 -2.12 6.62 -11.61
N ASP A 144 -0.93 6.83 -11.05
CA ASP A 144 -0.28 5.85 -10.19
C ASP A 144 -1.02 5.67 -8.86
N ARG A 145 -1.48 6.75 -8.22
CA ARG A 145 -2.31 6.69 -7.00
C ARG A 145 -3.60 5.90 -7.22
N THR A 146 -4.31 6.15 -8.32
CA THR A 146 -5.55 5.43 -8.64
C THR A 146 -5.28 3.94 -8.83
N LYS A 147 -4.20 3.58 -9.54
CA LYS A 147 -3.79 2.17 -9.69
C LYS A 147 -3.41 1.56 -8.35
N LEU A 148 -2.64 2.28 -7.52
CA LEU A 148 -2.24 1.83 -6.19
C LEU A 148 -3.44 1.47 -5.33
N TYR A 149 -4.49 2.30 -5.32
CA TYR A 149 -5.70 2.03 -4.55
C TYR A 149 -6.45 0.79 -5.06
N ALA A 150 -6.47 0.58 -6.36
CA ALA A 150 -7.06 -0.63 -6.96
C ALA A 150 -6.23 -1.89 -6.64
N GLU A 151 -4.90 -1.81 -6.66
CA GLU A 151 -4.01 -2.91 -6.31
C GLU A 151 -4.10 -3.27 -4.82
N VAL A 152 -4.19 -2.27 -3.94
CA VAL A 152 -4.43 -2.49 -2.50
C VAL A 152 -5.79 -3.16 -2.28
N ALA A 153 -6.82 -2.76 -3.02
CA ALA A 153 -8.14 -3.40 -2.95
C ALA A 153 -8.04 -4.89 -3.34
N GLN A 154 -7.40 -5.18 -4.47
CA GLN A 154 -7.21 -6.56 -4.94
C GLN A 154 -6.41 -7.40 -3.95
N ALA A 155 -5.28 -6.87 -3.46
CA ALA A 155 -4.39 -7.59 -2.54
C ALA A 155 -5.06 -7.91 -1.19
N LEU A 156 -6.02 -7.09 -0.75
CA LEU A 156 -6.77 -7.29 0.49
C LEU A 156 -8.14 -7.94 0.27
N ASN A 157 -8.43 -8.43 -0.95
CA ASN A 157 -9.73 -9.00 -1.32
C ASN A 157 -10.91 -8.05 -0.99
N ILE A 158 -10.72 -6.75 -1.23
CA ILE A 158 -11.73 -5.72 -1.06
C ILE A 158 -12.45 -5.50 -2.40
N GLU A 159 -13.77 -5.49 -2.37
CA GLU A 159 -14.62 -5.23 -3.53
C GLU A 159 -14.30 -3.88 -4.20
N ALA A 160 -14.32 -3.85 -5.53
CA ALA A 160 -14.03 -2.64 -6.32
C ALA A 160 -14.94 -1.44 -5.97
N SER A 161 -16.17 -1.72 -5.53
CA SER A 161 -17.13 -0.70 -5.05
C SER A 161 -16.68 0.02 -3.78
N GLN A 162 -15.68 -0.50 -3.06
CA GLN A 162 -15.16 0.08 -1.81
C GLN A 162 -13.83 0.81 -1.98
N VAL A 163 -13.31 0.95 -3.21
CA VAL A 163 -12.05 1.66 -3.49
C VAL A 163 -12.11 3.11 -2.99
N GLU A 164 -13.27 3.77 -3.01
CA GLU A 164 -13.43 5.12 -2.45
C GLU A 164 -13.12 5.19 -0.94
N LYS A 165 -13.37 4.11 -0.18
CA LYS A 165 -13.00 4.05 1.25
C LYS A 165 -11.48 3.97 1.42
N ILE A 166 -10.81 3.23 0.54
CA ILE A 166 -9.34 3.14 0.51
C ILE A 166 -8.76 4.52 0.17
N GLN A 167 -9.30 5.21 -0.84
CA GLN A 167 -8.91 6.57 -1.20
C GLN A 167 -8.99 7.54 -0.01
N LYS A 168 -10.07 7.52 0.76
CA LYS A 168 -10.22 8.36 1.96
C LYS A 168 -9.17 8.07 3.04
N ILE A 169 -8.83 6.80 3.25
CA ILE A 169 -7.78 6.42 4.20
C ILE A 169 -6.41 6.92 3.73
N PHE A 170 -6.09 6.74 2.45
CA PHE A 170 -4.86 7.29 1.88
C PHE A 170 -4.84 8.81 1.92
N ALA A 171 -5.96 9.49 1.66
CA ALA A 171 -6.07 10.95 1.79
C ALA A 171 -5.63 11.44 3.17
N ALA A 172 -6.08 10.75 4.23
CA ALA A 172 -5.70 11.06 5.59
C ALA A 172 -4.19 10.86 5.84
N GLU A 173 -3.60 9.77 5.33
CA GLU A 173 -2.15 9.53 5.48
C GLU A 173 -1.29 10.51 4.67
N TRP A 174 -1.71 10.88 3.45
CA TRP A 174 -1.05 11.92 2.65
C TRP A 174 -1.11 13.29 3.32
N ALA A 175 -2.26 13.64 3.91
CA ALA A 175 -2.44 14.85 4.71
C ALA A 175 -1.54 14.87 5.95
N LYS A 176 -1.50 13.75 6.69
CA LYS A 176 -0.72 13.58 7.92
C LYS A 176 0.78 13.73 7.69
N THR A 177 1.28 13.20 6.57
CA THR A 177 2.71 13.27 6.20
C THR A 177 3.07 14.54 5.44
N ALA A 178 2.13 15.48 5.24
CA ALA A 178 2.39 16.73 4.52
C ALA A 178 3.32 17.62 5.35
N ALA A 179 4.26 18.30 4.69
CA ALA A 179 5.13 19.25 5.37
C ALA A 179 4.35 20.51 5.76
N ALA A 180 4.85 21.23 6.78
CA ALA A 180 4.31 22.52 7.16
C ALA A 180 4.29 23.48 5.96
N GLY A 181 3.19 24.22 5.81
CA GLY A 181 2.93 25.13 4.69
C GLY A 181 2.26 24.49 3.47
N TRP A 182 2.23 23.16 3.36
CA TRP A 182 1.57 22.48 2.25
C TRP A 182 0.06 22.55 2.34
N TRP A 183 -0.58 22.64 1.20
CA TRP A 183 -2.04 22.69 1.12
C TRP A 183 -2.66 21.29 1.20
N VAL A 184 -3.64 21.15 2.08
CA VAL A 184 -4.44 19.93 2.26
C VAL A 184 -5.92 20.31 2.26
N GLN A 185 -6.72 19.50 1.59
CA GLN A 185 -8.17 19.68 1.56
C GLN A 185 -8.82 18.91 2.72
N GLN A 186 -9.70 19.60 3.44
CA GLN A 186 -10.52 19.07 4.52
C GLN A 186 -11.73 18.29 3.97
N GLU A 187 -12.44 17.57 4.84
CA GLU A 187 -13.61 16.77 4.45
C GLU A 187 -14.74 17.61 3.84
N ASP A 188 -14.90 18.86 4.28
CA ASP A 188 -15.87 19.82 3.76
C ASP A 188 -15.46 20.45 2.41
N GLY A 189 -14.29 20.07 1.89
CA GLY A 189 -13.72 20.60 0.66
C GLY A 189 -12.94 21.90 0.84
N ALA A 190 -12.91 22.46 2.06
CA ALA A 190 -12.10 23.63 2.38
C ALA A 190 -10.62 23.28 2.34
N TRP A 191 -9.82 24.29 2.05
CA TRP A 191 -8.39 24.12 1.82
C TRP A 191 -7.61 24.82 2.93
N VAL A 192 -6.76 24.08 3.62
CA VAL A 192 -5.95 24.61 4.72
C VAL A 192 -4.47 24.36 4.47
N LYS A 193 -3.62 25.24 5.00
CA LYS A 193 -2.18 24.95 5.06
C LYS A 193 -1.92 24.07 6.27
N LYS A 194 -1.09 23.07 6.09
CA LYS A 194 -0.61 22.22 7.17
C LYS A 194 0.25 23.07 8.11
N ASP A 195 -0.05 23.02 9.40
CA ASP A 195 0.77 23.64 10.45
C ASP A 195 2.11 22.91 10.64
#